data_AF-A0A7C4N116-F1
#
_entry.id   AF-A0A7C4N116-F1
#
_cell.length_a   1.000
_cell.length_b   1.000
_cell.length_c   1.000
_cell.angle_alpha   90.00
_cell.angle_beta   90.00
_cell.angle_gamma   90.00
#
_symmetry.space_group_name_H-M   'P 1'
#
loop_
_entity.id
_entity.type
_entity.pdbx_description
1 polymer ?
#
loop_
_entity_poly.entity_id
_entity_poly.type
_entity_poly.pdbx_seq_one_letter_code
_entity_poly.pdbx_strand_id
1 'polypeptide(L)'
;SLVPILHGRTIAAPRELYFVRREGGQKYGGKSYEALIRGPWKLMQNDPFSPLELYNLADDPRETTNLAATNRKVVNELSTALRRHIQRGGETPWQPPSRK
;
A
#
# COMPACT_ATOMS: atom_id res chain seq x y z
N SER A 1 -5.04 17.27 6.64
CA SER A 1 -4.79 17.81 8.00
C SER A 1 -5.35 16.84 9.03
N LEU A 2 -4.70 16.67 10.19
CA LEU A 2 -5.19 15.90 11.34
C LEU A 2 -5.85 16.78 12.41
N VAL A 3 -5.89 18.09 12.22
CA VAL A 3 -6.43 19.08 13.18
C VAL A 3 -7.84 18.74 13.70
N PRO A 4 -8.80 18.22 12.89
CA PRO A 4 -10.10 17.83 13.43
C PRO A 4 -10.02 16.78 14.54
N ILE A 5 -9.15 15.76 14.40
CA ILE A 5 -8.96 14.70 15.39
C ILE A 5 -8.40 15.27 16.70
N LEU A 6 -7.46 16.20 16.60
CA LEU A 6 -6.86 16.85 17.78
C LEU A 6 -7.90 17.67 18.59
N HIS A 7 -9.02 18.06 17.98
CA HIS A 7 -10.15 18.72 18.63
C HIS A 7 -11.29 17.77 18.99
N GLY A 8 -11.07 16.45 18.98
CA GLY A 8 -12.10 15.44 19.29
C GLY A 8 -13.16 15.28 18.19
N ARG A 9 -12.93 15.80 16.98
CA ARG A 9 -13.81 15.64 15.82
C ARG A 9 -13.33 14.49 14.94
N THR A 10 -14.20 13.99 14.06
CA THR A 10 -13.87 12.94 13.10
C THR A 10 -13.34 13.52 11.79
N ILE A 11 -12.56 12.73 11.04
CA ILE A 11 -12.27 13.00 9.63
C ILE A 11 -13.25 12.17 8.81
N ALA A 12 -14.22 12.83 8.18
CA ALA A 12 -15.26 12.16 7.40
C ALA A 12 -14.81 11.76 5.98
N ALA A 13 -13.78 12.44 5.45
CA ALA A 13 -13.31 12.15 4.11
C ALA A 13 -12.56 10.80 4.08
N PRO A 14 -12.90 9.89 3.13
CA PRO A 14 -12.13 8.66 2.95
C PRO A 14 -10.69 9.01 2.58
N ARG A 15 -9.74 8.28 3.17
CA ARG A 15 -8.31 8.45 2.88
C ARG A 15 -7.68 7.10 2.58
N GLU A 16 -6.73 7.13 1.67
CA GLU A 16 -5.85 6.02 1.37
C GLU A 16 -4.54 6.21 2.14
N LEU A 17 -4.02 5.13 2.71
CA LEU A 17 -2.69 5.10 3.32
C LEU A 17 -1.81 4.19 2.48
N TYR A 18 -0.67 4.72 2.04
CA TYR A 18 0.31 3.99 1.26
C TYR A 18 1.56 3.76 2.12
N PHE A 19 2.07 2.54 2.09
CA PHE A 19 3.29 2.14 2.79
C PHE A 19 4.24 1.51 1.78
N VAL A 20 5.44 2.06 1.69
CA VAL A 20 6.49 1.60 0.79
C VAL A 20 7.70 1.25 1.65
N ARG A 21 8.31 0.09 1.44
CA ARG A 21 9.67 -0.15 1.95
C ARG A 21 10.58 -0.57 0.81
N ARG A 22 11.73 0.08 0.74
CA ARG A 22 12.83 -0.23 -0.17
C ARG A 22 13.93 -0.87 0.63
N GLU A 23 14.08 -2.17 0.48
CA GLU A 23 15.16 -2.92 1.12
C GLU A 23 16.23 -3.26 0.07
N GLY A 24 17.49 -3.22 0.50
CA GLY A 24 18.64 -3.50 -0.36
C GLY A 24 18.99 -4.99 -0.44
N GLY A 25 20.05 -5.30 -1.17
CA GLY A 25 20.59 -6.66 -1.27
C GLY A 25 19.92 -7.52 -2.35
N GLN A 26 20.53 -8.68 -2.62
CA GLN A 26 20.13 -9.55 -3.73
C GLN A 26 18.71 -10.10 -3.58
N LYS A 27 18.27 -10.37 -2.35
CA LYS A 27 16.93 -10.89 -2.05
C LYS A 27 15.82 -10.00 -2.60
N TYR A 28 15.98 -8.69 -2.60
CA TYR A 28 14.96 -7.73 -3.02
C TYR A 28 15.20 -7.20 -4.44
N GLY A 29 16.43 -7.33 -4.95
CA GLY A 29 16.77 -6.96 -6.33
C GLY A 29 16.48 -5.50 -6.66
N GLY A 30 16.62 -4.61 -5.68
CA GLY A 30 16.32 -3.17 -5.82
C GLY A 30 14.83 -2.81 -5.91
N LYS A 31 13.93 -3.79 -5.73
CA LYS A 31 12.49 -3.58 -5.74
C LYS A 31 11.96 -3.16 -4.36
N SER A 32 10.79 -2.54 -4.37
CA SER A 32 10.02 -2.20 -3.17
C SER A 32 9.04 -3.31 -2.83
N TYR A 33 8.57 -3.32 -1.59
CA TYR A 33 7.32 -3.96 -1.24
C TYR A 33 6.36 -2.92 -0.64
N GLU A 34 5.08 -3.19 -0.76
CA GLU A 34 4.06 -2.15 -0.83
C GLU A 34 2.78 -2.58 -0.09
N ALA A 35 2.12 -1.64 0.56
CA ALA A 35 0.78 -1.84 1.10
C ALA A 35 -0.12 -0.61 0.92
N LEU A 36 -1.40 -0.87 0.74
CA LEU A 36 -2.46 0.13 0.68
C LEU A 36 -3.56 -0.21 1.69
N ILE A 37 -3.88 0.74 2.58
CA ILE A 37 -5.07 0.67 3.44
C ILE A 37 -6.12 1.66 2.94
N ARG A 38 -7.34 1.15 2.68
CA ARG A 38 -8.52 1.96 2.34
C ARG A 38 -9.74 1.44 3.10
N GLY A 39 -10.23 2.23 4.05
CA GLY A 39 -11.27 1.78 4.97
C GLY A 39 -10.77 0.57 5.78
N PRO A 40 -11.54 -0.53 5.89
CA PRO A 40 -11.10 -1.71 6.62
C PRO A 40 -10.13 -2.59 5.82
N TRP A 41 -10.01 -2.36 4.50
CA TRP A 41 -9.23 -3.25 3.64
C TRP A 41 -7.77 -2.84 3.58
N LYS A 42 -6.89 -3.82 3.77
CA LYS A 42 -5.46 -3.72 3.51
C LYS A 42 -5.09 -4.66 2.37
N LEU A 43 -4.52 -4.11 1.31
CA LEU A 43 -3.84 -4.86 0.26
C LEU A 43 -2.34 -4.80 0.53
N MET A 44 -1.66 -5.94 0.54
CA MET A 44 -0.24 -6.03 0.85
C MET A 44 0.49 -6.90 -0.17
N GLN A 45 1.68 -6.48 -0.54
CA GLN A 45 2.69 -7.33 -1.14
C GLN A 45 3.84 -7.41 -0.13
N ASN A 46 4.01 -8.57 0.53
CA ASN A 46 4.94 -8.69 1.66
C ASN A 46 6.41 -8.76 1.25
N ASP A 47 6.67 -9.25 0.04
CA ASP A 47 7.96 -9.14 -0.62
C ASP A 47 7.74 -8.87 -2.12
N PRO A 48 8.74 -8.33 -2.84
CA PRO A 48 8.55 -7.87 -4.22
C PRO A 48 8.16 -8.95 -5.24
N PHE A 49 8.27 -10.23 -4.88
CA PHE A 49 8.02 -11.38 -5.75
C PHE A 49 6.80 -12.19 -5.31
N SER A 50 6.35 -12.03 -4.07
CA SER A 50 5.13 -12.65 -3.56
C SER A 50 3.87 -12.10 -4.22
N PRO A 51 2.80 -12.92 -4.29
CA PRO A 51 1.49 -12.45 -4.73
C PRO A 51 0.91 -11.41 -3.77
N LEU A 52 -0.11 -10.70 -4.24
CA LEU A 52 -0.87 -9.78 -3.39
C LEU A 52 -1.74 -10.56 -2.40
N GLU A 53 -1.75 -10.07 -1.17
CA GLU A 53 -2.57 -10.54 -0.06
C GLU A 53 -3.60 -9.47 0.29
N LEU A 54 -4.78 -9.88 0.74
CA LEU A 54 -5.85 -8.98 1.14
C LEU A 54 -6.35 -9.34 2.53
N TYR A 55 -6.43 -8.34 3.40
CA TYR A 55 -6.92 -8.49 4.77
C TYR A 55 -8.02 -7.46 5.05
N ASN A 56 -8.95 -7.82 5.90
CA ASN A 56 -9.90 -6.89 6.49
C ASN A 56 -9.47 -6.64 7.95
N LEU A 57 -8.93 -5.46 8.22
CA LEU A 57 -8.37 -5.10 9.53
C LEU A 57 -9.43 -4.85 10.61
N ALA A 58 -10.70 -4.67 10.24
CA ALA A 58 -11.78 -4.56 11.21
C ALA A 58 -12.14 -5.95 11.78
N ASP A 59 -12.16 -6.96 10.91
CA ASP A 59 -12.53 -8.34 11.26
C ASP A 59 -11.32 -9.20 11.68
N ASP A 60 -10.15 -8.93 11.10
CA ASP A 60 -8.90 -9.66 11.32
C ASP A 60 -7.71 -8.67 11.54
N PRO A 61 -7.64 -8.02 12.71
CA PRO A 61 -6.56 -7.07 13.02
C PRO A 61 -5.15 -7.69 13.04
N ARG A 62 -5.07 -9.04 13.11
CA ARG A 62 -3.81 -9.79 13.15
C ARG A 62 -3.40 -10.35 11.79
N GLU A 63 -4.16 -10.07 10.73
CA GLU A 63 -3.82 -10.43 9.35
C GLU A 63 -3.58 -11.93 9.17
N THR A 64 -4.38 -12.75 9.86
CA THR A 64 -4.26 -14.21 9.87
C THR A 64 -4.93 -14.88 8.67
N THR A 65 -5.89 -14.22 8.03
CA THR A 65 -6.73 -14.80 6.97
C THR A 65 -6.62 -13.98 5.69
N ASN A 66 -5.90 -14.52 4.70
CA ASN A 66 -5.79 -13.90 3.39
C ASN A 66 -7.09 -14.10 2.57
N LEU A 67 -7.77 -13.00 2.25
CA LEU A 67 -9.04 -12.93 1.54
C LEU A 67 -8.90 -12.67 0.04
N ALA A 68 -7.68 -12.63 -0.51
CA ALA A 68 -7.42 -12.24 -1.89
C ALA A 68 -8.08 -13.17 -2.93
N ALA A 69 -8.21 -14.46 -2.59
CA ALA A 69 -8.84 -15.46 -3.47
C ALA A 69 -10.36 -15.25 -3.60
N THR A 70 -11.03 -14.87 -2.50
CA THR A 70 -12.49 -14.75 -2.43
C THR A 70 -13.00 -13.34 -2.75
N ASN A 71 -12.16 -12.31 -2.60
CA ASN A 71 -12.55 -10.90 -2.75
C ASN A 71 -11.86 -10.22 -3.95
N ARG A 72 -11.92 -10.86 -5.12
CA ARG A 72 -11.21 -10.41 -6.35
C ARG A 72 -11.55 -8.98 -6.78
N LYS A 73 -12.79 -8.54 -6.59
CA LYS A 73 -13.21 -7.16 -6.89
C LYS A 73 -12.41 -6.15 -6.06
N VAL A 74 -12.31 -6.36 -4.75
CA VAL A 74 -11.56 -5.50 -3.83
C VAL A 74 -10.07 -5.51 -4.18
N VAL A 75 -9.50 -6.69 -4.46
CA VAL A 75 -8.11 -6.80 -4.93
C VAL A 75 -7.86 -5.96 -6.19
N ASN A 76 -8.75 -6.04 -7.18
CA ASN A 76 -8.59 -5.29 -8.42
C ASN A 76 -8.67 -3.78 -8.20
N GLU A 77 -9.61 -3.31 -7.38
CA GLU A 77 -9.77 -1.90 -7.05
C GLU A 77 -8.56 -1.32 -6.30
N LEU A 78 -8.09 -2.03 -5.27
CA LEU A 78 -6.95 -1.61 -4.47
C LEU A 78 -5.63 -1.73 -5.25
N SER A 79 -5.45 -2.79 -6.04
CA SER A 79 -4.23 -2.94 -6.85
C SER A 79 -4.13 -1.85 -7.92
N THR A 80 -5.27 -1.42 -8.47
CA THR A 80 -5.30 -0.29 -9.42
C THR A 80 -4.90 1.01 -8.74
N ALA A 81 -5.40 1.27 -7.53
CA ALA A 81 -5.00 2.45 -6.78
C ALA A 81 -3.53 2.43 -6.34
N LEU A 82 -3.01 1.25 -5.98
CA LEU A 82 -1.60 1.06 -5.65
C LEU A 82 -0.70 1.34 -6.87
N ARG A 83 -1.03 0.77 -8.03
CA ARG A 83 -0.28 1.03 -9.27
C ARG A 83 -0.22 2.52 -9.62
N ARG A 84 -1.35 3.24 -9.51
CA ARG A 84 -1.39 4.69 -9.76
C ARG A 84 -0.50 5.48 -8.79
N HIS A 85 -0.45 5.08 -7.52
CA HIS A 85 0.42 5.73 -6.54
C HIS A 85 1.91 5.52 -6.88
N ILE A 86 2.28 4.29 -7.23
CA ILE A 86 3.65 3.94 -7.66
C ILE A 86 4.06 4.75 -8.90
N GLN A 87 3.19 4.84 -9.91
CA GLN A 87 3.44 5.62 -11.13
C GLN A 87 3.68 7.11 -10.81
N ARG A 88 2.84 7.71 -9.98
CA ARG A 88 3.02 9.09 -9.52
C ARG A 88 4.35 9.30 -8.78
N GLY A 89 4.74 8.34 -7.95
CA GLY A 89 6.06 8.37 -7.30
C GLY A 89 7.21 8.29 -8.30
N GLY A 90 7.05 7.48 -9.36
CA GLY A 90 8.03 7.32 -10.43
C GLY A 90 8.23 8.57 -11.30
N GLU A 91 7.24 9.47 -11.36
CA GLU A 91 7.36 10.77 -12.04
C GLU A 91 8.30 11.73 -11.29
N THR A 92 8.62 11.46 -10.02
CA THR A 92 9.51 12.30 -9.23
C THR A 92 10.97 11.90 -9.48
N PRO A 93 11.83 12.78 -10.04
CA PRO A 93 13.23 12.48 -10.30
C PRO A 93 14.04 12.57 -9.00
N TRP A 94 14.12 11.47 -8.25
CA TRP A 94 14.79 11.42 -6.94
C TRP A 94 16.24 10.89 -7.01
N GLN A 95 16.64 10.26 -8.12
CA GLN A 95 18.04 9.98 -8.41
C GLN A 95 18.54 10.96 -9.48
N PRO A 96 19.66 11.66 -9.24
CA PRO A 96 20.27 12.46 -10.28
C PRO A 96 20.74 11.53 -11.41
N PRO A 97 20.67 11.97 -12.68
CA PRO A 97 21.25 11.22 -13.78
C PRO A 97 22.75 10.98 -13.52
N SER A 98 23.27 9.84 -13.97
CA SER A 98 24.69 9.58 -13.89
C SER A 98 25.45 10.68 -14.65
N ARG A 99 26.44 11.29 -14.00
CA ARG A 99 27.39 12.15 -14.71
C ARG A 99 28.15 11.27 -15.68
N LYS A 100 27.95 11.50 -16.98
CA LYS A 100 28.80 10.94 -18.04
C LYS A 100 30.16 11.63 -18.04
#